data_AF-A0A8T2H5E3-F1
#
_entry.id   AF-A0A8T2H5E3-F1
#
_cell.length_a   1.000
_cell.length_b   1.000
_cell.length_c   1.000
_cell.angle_alpha   90.00
_cell.angle_beta   90.00
_cell.angle_gamma   90.00
#
_symmetry.space_group_name_H-M   'P 1'
#
loop_
_entity.id
_entity.type
_entity.pdbx_description
1 polymer ?
#
loop_
_entity_poly.entity_id
_entity_poly.type
_entity_poly.pdbx_seq_one_letter_code
_entity_poly.pdbx_strand_id
1 'polypeptide(L)'
;MDDRDTVAFQWSGDALVLLVNTHGNENSTRDPMVWSEAGGLSCTQEYRGKVKVWFGYKEGRVVFLSNSHEHDIHPDLMPSFFECAKTPRRFVEDFTQEAVEAFNLQLLVADINTGSLVYVSKDERRLRVNDVGHGVHTISAYGFDACILRDDMLKVKFNEMIARHAKLPPIKNIVEDLMMKSPFFIDSVDDAGKKVRYRTVRTLGMDIKANRPQGRFYERHLNDNGEWVG
;
A
#
# COMPACT_ATOMS: atom_id res chain seq x y z
N MET A 1 -16.40 -10.89 -0.17
CA MET A 1 -14.95 -10.54 -0.30
C MET A 1 -14.78 -9.04 -0.69
N ASP A 2 -14.56 -8.13 0.27
CA ASP A 2 -14.99 -6.72 0.09
C ASP A 2 -13.96 -5.58 0.28
N ASP A 3 -12.66 -5.85 0.40
CA ASP A 3 -11.58 -4.84 0.27
C ASP A 3 -10.46 -5.44 -0.59
N ARG A 4 -10.04 -4.76 -1.67
CA ARG A 4 -9.15 -5.33 -2.72
C ARG A 4 -7.99 -4.42 -3.11
N ASP A 5 -7.40 -3.70 -2.17
CA ASP A 5 -6.30 -2.80 -2.50
C ASP A 5 -5.20 -3.57 -3.25
N THR A 6 -4.85 -3.06 -4.42
CA THR A 6 -3.79 -3.63 -5.27
C THR A 6 -2.69 -2.60 -5.33
N VAL A 7 -1.50 -3.01 -4.94
CA VAL A 7 -0.35 -2.14 -4.79
C VAL A 7 0.69 -2.54 -5.82
N ALA A 8 1.27 -1.56 -6.50
CA ALA A 8 2.48 -1.73 -7.29
C ALA A 8 3.55 -0.80 -6.74
N PHE A 9 4.77 -1.28 -6.62
CA PHE A 9 5.86 -0.46 -6.12
C PHE A 9 7.19 -0.81 -6.78
N GLN A 10 8.08 0.16 -6.83
CA GLN A 10 9.45 0.02 -7.28
C GLN A 10 10.39 0.24 -6.11
N TRP A 11 11.29 -0.70 -5.91
CA TRP A 11 12.34 -0.65 -4.90
C TRP A 11 13.72 -0.60 -5.55
N SER A 12 14.55 0.39 -5.20
CA SER A 12 15.92 0.54 -5.72
C SER A 12 17.03 0.43 -4.67
N GLY A 13 16.69 0.27 -3.39
CA GLY A 13 17.64 0.34 -2.28
C GLY A 13 17.74 1.73 -1.65
N ASP A 14 17.60 2.79 -2.43
CA ASP A 14 17.69 4.19 -1.95
C ASP A 14 16.45 5.02 -2.24
N ALA A 15 15.47 4.43 -2.92
CA ALA A 15 14.18 5.02 -3.23
C ALA A 15 13.06 3.96 -3.26
N LEU A 16 11.87 4.40 -2.85
CA LEU A 16 10.64 3.63 -2.91
C LEU A 16 9.58 4.49 -3.62
N VAL A 17 9.07 3.97 -4.74
CA VAL A 17 7.92 4.53 -5.44
C VAL A 17 6.77 3.56 -5.29
N LEU A 18 5.62 4.01 -4.82
CA LEU A 18 4.49 3.13 -4.52
C LEU A 18 3.19 3.72 -5.07
N LEU A 19 2.35 2.85 -5.62
CA LEU A 19 0.99 3.14 -6.06
C LEU A 19 0.02 2.19 -5.36
N VAL A 20 -1.01 2.74 -4.72
CA VAL A 20 -2.12 1.99 -4.13
C VAL A 20 -3.36 2.26 -4.95
N ASN A 21 -3.91 1.20 -5.55
CA ASN A 21 -5.20 1.23 -6.20
C ASN A 21 -6.25 0.59 -5.31
N THR A 22 -7.22 1.39 -4.91
CA THR A 22 -8.36 0.93 -4.13
C THR A 22 -9.52 0.64 -5.06
N HIS A 23 -10.06 -0.56 -4.98
CA HIS A 23 -11.26 -0.95 -5.72
C HIS A 23 -12.48 -0.99 -4.80
N GLY A 24 -13.57 -0.36 -5.23
CA GLY A 24 -14.84 -0.32 -4.55
C GLY A 24 -15.98 -0.76 -5.47
N ASN A 25 -17.10 -1.18 -4.90
CA ASN A 25 -18.32 -1.39 -5.67
C ASN A 25 -18.95 -0.02 -6.02
N GLU A 26 -19.97 0.01 -6.89
CA GLU A 26 -20.56 1.28 -7.37
C GLU A 26 -21.17 2.15 -6.26
N ASN A 27 -21.50 1.55 -5.11
CA ASN A 27 -22.13 2.21 -3.96
C ASN A 27 -21.17 2.42 -2.77
N SER A 28 -19.89 2.06 -2.89
CA SER A 28 -18.98 2.15 -1.75
C SER A 28 -18.49 3.58 -1.60
N THR A 29 -18.99 4.27 -0.58
CA THR A 29 -18.32 5.44 -0.02
C THR A 29 -17.27 4.94 0.97
N ARG A 30 -16.04 5.45 0.88
CA ARG A 30 -15.01 5.22 1.89
C ARG A 30 -14.66 6.55 2.50
N ASP A 31 -14.47 6.59 3.82
CA ASP A 31 -14.02 7.79 4.50
C ASP A 31 -12.66 8.21 3.93
N PRO A 32 -12.41 9.53 3.79
CA PRO A 32 -11.16 10.02 3.25
C PRO A 32 -9.98 9.60 4.12
N MET A 33 -8.82 9.51 3.49
CA MET A 33 -7.57 9.31 4.20
C MET A 33 -7.23 10.57 5.00
N VAL A 34 -7.04 10.42 6.31
CA VAL A 34 -6.63 11.50 7.21
C VAL A 34 -5.11 11.46 7.36
N TRP A 35 -4.47 12.54 6.93
CA TRP A 35 -3.04 12.72 7.04
C TRP A 35 -2.69 13.49 8.32
N SER A 36 -1.68 13.01 9.04
CA SER A 36 -1.11 13.67 10.21
C SER A 36 0.41 13.74 10.05
N GLU A 37 1.00 14.87 10.44
CA GLU A 37 2.46 15.10 10.43
C GLU A 37 3.08 15.05 11.83
N ALA A 38 2.28 14.77 12.87
CA ALA A 38 2.76 14.76 14.25
C ALA A 38 3.75 13.61 14.49
N GLY A 39 5.05 13.92 14.48
CA GLY A 39 6.13 12.95 14.70
C GLY A 39 6.46 12.06 13.50
N GLY A 40 5.87 12.33 12.32
CA GLY A 40 5.99 11.57 11.07
C GLY A 40 4.72 11.74 10.22
N LEU A 41 4.80 11.49 8.91
CA LEU A 41 3.63 11.48 8.04
C LEU A 41 2.89 10.15 8.17
N SER A 42 1.72 10.14 8.80
CA SER A 42 0.86 8.97 8.89
C SER A 42 -0.45 9.21 8.15
N CYS A 43 -0.94 8.17 7.50
CA CYS A 43 -2.23 8.15 6.85
C CYS A 43 -3.13 7.13 7.53
N THR A 44 -4.27 7.59 8.03
CA THR A 44 -5.31 6.73 8.60
C THR A 44 -6.57 6.77 7.74
N GLN A 45 -7.40 5.74 7.85
CA GLN A 45 -8.71 5.70 7.22
C GLN A 45 -9.68 5.05 8.19
N GLU A 46 -10.79 5.71 8.47
CA GLU A 46 -11.89 5.10 9.20
C GLU A 46 -12.61 4.08 8.30
N TYR A 47 -12.95 2.93 8.86
CA TYR A 47 -13.72 1.89 8.19
C TYR A 47 -14.59 1.18 9.22
N ARG A 48 -15.92 1.31 9.08
CA ARG A 48 -16.92 0.72 9.99
C ARG A 48 -16.68 1.10 11.47
N GLY A 49 -16.33 2.36 11.75
CA GLY A 49 -16.07 2.85 13.11
C GLY A 49 -14.69 2.51 13.68
N LYS A 50 -13.77 1.98 12.85
CA LYS A 50 -12.39 1.65 13.25
C LYS A 50 -11.37 2.42 12.42
N VAL A 51 -10.36 3.00 13.07
CA VAL A 51 -9.25 3.70 12.41
C VAL A 51 -8.21 2.67 11.95
N LYS A 52 -8.09 2.48 10.63
CA LYS A 52 -7.00 1.71 10.02
C LYS A 52 -5.82 2.65 9.77
N VAL A 53 -4.62 2.33 10.26
CA VAL A 53 -3.40 3.06 9.87
C VAL A 53 -2.81 2.37 8.65
N TRP A 54 -2.81 3.06 7.51
CA TRP A 54 -2.48 2.49 6.19
C TRP A 54 -1.02 2.71 5.82
N PHE A 55 -0.48 3.86 6.19
CA PHE A 55 0.87 4.26 5.83
C PHE A 55 1.49 5.13 6.90
N GLY A 56 2.78 4.97 7.12
CA GLY A 56 3.60 5.84 7.94
C GLY A 56 4.95 6.08 7.30
N TYR A 57 5.43 7.31 7.42
CA TYR A 57 6.76 7.73 7.01
C TYR A 57 7.40 8.66 8.03
N LYS A 58 8.66 8.38 8.41
CA LYS A 58 9.48 9.30 9.20
C LYS A 58 10.95 9.13 8.82
N GLU A 59 11.58 10.19 8.32
CA GLU A 59 13.04 10.24 8.11
C GLU A 59 13.62 9.04 7.32
N GLY A 60 12.95 8.63 6.23
CA GLY A 60 13.39 7.48 5.42
C GLY A 60 12.93 6.12 5.96
N ARG A 61 12.25 6.06 7.10
CA ARG A 61 11.56 4.85 7.58
C ARG A 61 10.13 4.83 7.06
N VAL A 62 9.71 3.69 6.54
CA VAL A 62 8.38 3.48 5.95
C VAL A 62 7.74 2.26 6.58
N VAL A 63 6.47 2.40 6.96
CA VAL A 63 5.59 1.28 7.28
C VAL A 63 4.36 1.40 6.40
N PHE A 64 4.08 0.39 5.61
CA PHE A 64 2.91 0.38 4.74
C PHE A 64 2.16 -0.93 4.92
N LEU A 65 0.86 -0.82 5.20
CA LEU A 65 0.01 -1.97 5.43
C LEU A 65 -0.96 -2.13 4.26
N SER A 66 -0.94 -3.30 3.65
CA SER A 66 -1.87 -3.73 2.62
C SER A 66 -2.88 -4.74 3.18
N ASN A 67 -4.13 -4.66 2.74
CA ASN A 67 -5.15 -5.71 2.91
C ASN A 67 -5.28 -6.33 4.32
N SER A 68 -5.22 -5.53 5.39
CA SER A 68 -5.59 -6.02 6.72
C SER A 68 -7.12 -6.11 6.82
N HIS A 69 -7.65 -7.34 6.76
CA HIS A 69 -9.05 -7.60 7.09
C HIS A 69 -9.30 -7.36 8.58
N GLU A 70 -10.42 -6.70 8.88
CA GLU A 70 -11.24 -6.71 10.13
C GLU A 70 -10.58 -6.61 11.52
N HIS A 71 -9.26 -6.55 11.61
CA HIS A 71 -8.52 -6.66 12.87
C HIS A 71 -7.70 -5.40 13.18
N ASP A 72 -7.67 -5.08 14.47
CA ASP A 72 -7.14 -3.83 15.05
C ASP A 72 -5.62 -3.77 14.96
N ILE A 73 -5.05 -3.33 13.84
CA ILE A 73 -3.61 -3.08 13.74
C ILE A 73 -3.19 -2.29 14.97
N HIS A 74 -2.20 -2.80 15.70
CA HIS A 74 -1.75 -2.16 16.91
C HIS A 74 -1.38 -0.71 16.59
N PRO A 75 -2.07 0.30 17.17
CA PRO A 75 -1.88 1.70 16.80
C PRO A 75 -0.41 2.14 16.98
N ASP A 76 0.31 1.48 17.88
CA ASP A 76 1.72 1.75 18.16
C ASP A 76 2.72 1.06 17.20
N LEU A 77 2.27 0.30 16.20
CA LEU A 77 3.16 -0.39 15.24
C LEU A 77 4.09 0.59 14.52
N MET A 78 3.55 1.69 14.00
CA MET A 78 4.35 2.67 13.26
C MET A 78 5.21 3.53 14.19
N PRO A 79 4.66 4.13 15.28
CA PRO A 79 5.46 4.86 16.27
C PRO A 79 6.65 4.04 16.79
N SER A 80 6.41 2.77 17.17
CA SER A 80 7.48 1.90 17.69
C SER A 80 8.58 1.63 16.67
N PHE A 81 8.26 1.48 15.38
CA PHE A 81 9.29 1.35 14.35
C PHE A 81 10.08 2.65 14.15
N PHE A 82 9.40 3.78 14.16
CA PHE A 82 10.00 5.10 13.94
C PHE A 82 10.87 5.58 15.10
N GLU A 83 10.63 5.08 16.31
CA GLU A 83 11.39 5.47 17.51
C GLU A 83 12.49 4.46 17.87
N CYS A 84 12.46 3.25 17.30
CA CYS A 84 13.50 2.25 17.54
C CYS A 84 14.69 2.38 16.57
N ALA A 85 15.87 1.90 16.99
CA ALA A 85 17.06 1.82 16.13
C ALA A 85 17.16 0.49 15.36
N LYS A 86 16.11 -0.33 15.35
CA LYS A 86 16.13 -1.67 14.73
C LYS A 86 16.07 -1.55 13.20
N THR A 87 16.66 -2.53 12.52
CA THR A 87 16.44 -2.74 11.08
C THR A 87 15.00 -3.23 10.84
N PRO A 88 14.43 -3.06 9.64
CA PRO A 88 13.11 -3.57 9.31
C PRO A 88 12.90 -5.04 9.70
N ARG A 89 13.85 -5.92 9.37
CA ARG A 89 13.82 -7.34 9.72
C ARG A 89 13.79 -7.59 11.23
N ARG A 90 14.70 -6.97 11.99
CA ARG A 90 14.74 -7.15 13.45
C ARG A 90 13.49 -6.60 14.13
N PHE A 91 12.94 -5.50 13.62
CA PHE A 91 11.71 -4.92 14.15
C PHE A 91 10.53 -5.90 14.05
N VAL A 92 10.39 -6.59 12.92
CA VAL A 92 9.27 -7.52 12.69
C VAL A 92 9.49 -8.89 13.35
N GLU A 93 10.75 -9.30 13.55
CA GLU A 93 11.10 -10.53 14.28
C GLU A 93 10.73 -10.47 15.77
N ASP A 94 10.58 -9.28 16.33
CA ASP A 94 10.17 -9.08 17.74
C ASP A 94 8.64 -9.14 17.95
N PHE A 95 7.85 -9.39 16.90
CA PHE A 95 6.40 -9.49 17.06
C PHE A 95 6.04 -10.72 17.89
N THR A 96 5.23 -10.52 18.93
CA THR A 96 4.80 -11.62 19.79
C THR A 96 3.78 -12.50 19.06
N GLN A 97 3.66 -13.77 19.46
CA GLN A 97 2.70 -14.70 18.84
C GLN A 97 1.26 -14.17 18.93
N GLU A 98 0.91 -13.45 20.00
CA GLU A 98 -0.41 -12.80 20.15
C GLU A 98 -0.62 -11.73 19.07
N ALA A 99 0.40 -10.92 18.77
CA ALA A 99 0.35 -9.93 17.70
C ALA A 99 0.25 -10.61 16.33
N VAL A 100 0.93 -11.75 16.13
CA VAL A 100 0.84 -12.55 14.90
C VAL A 100 -0.57 -13.14 14.72
N GLU A 101 -1.17 -13.63 15.80
CA GLU A 101 -2.47 -14.30 15.76
C GLU A 101 -3.62 -13.32 15.53
N ALA A 102 -3.50 -12.09 16.04
CA ALA A 102 -4.55 -11.07 15.94
C ALA A 102 -4.80 -10.55 14.52
N PHE A 103 -3.80 -10.57 13.60
CA PHE A 103 -3.91 -9.87 12.32
C PHE A 103 -3.70 -10.78 11.11
N ASN A 104 -4.48 -10.58 10.04
CA ASN A 104 -4.06 -10.99 8.69
C ASN A 104 -3.16 -9.87 8.16
N LEU A 105 -1.85 -10.10 8.16
CA LEU A 105 -0.85 -9.07 7.94
C LEU A 105 -0.27 -9.19 6.52
N GLN A 106 -0.34 -8.11 5.73
CA GLN A 106 0.54 -7.88 4.59
C GLN A 106 1.22 -6.53 4.78
N LEU A 107 2.44 -6.53 5.29
CA LEU A 107 3.14 -5.34 5.76
C LEU A 107 4.43 -5.16 4.98
N LEU A 108 4.68 -3.96 4.48
CA LEU A 108 5.98 -3.52 4.01
C LEU A 108 6.62 -2.66 5.10
N VAL A 109 7.84 -3.01 5.50
CA VAL A 109 8.65 -2.22 6.43
C VAL A 109 9.97 -1.90 5.73
N ALA A 110 10.25 -0.61 5.56
CA ALA A 110 11.44 -0.13 4.87
C ALA A 110 12.25 0.83 5.75
N ASP A 111 13.56 0.76 5.60
CA ASP A 111 14.48 1.82 6.00
C ASP A 111 15.32 2.17 4.78
N ILE A 112 14.88 3.22 4.09
CA ILE A 112 15.43 3.71 2.82
C ILE A 112 16.89 4.15 2.99
N ASN A 113 17.28 4.60 4.19
CA ASN A 113 18.65 5.05 4.46
C ASN A 113 19.63 3.88 4.56
N THR A 114 19.14 2.69 4.92
CA THR A 114 19.95 1.47 5.03
C THR A 114 19.81 0.53 3.84
N GLY A 115 18.90 0.83 2.92
CA GLY A 115 18.56 -0.05 1.80
C GLY A 115 17.95 -1.38 2.22
N SER A 116 17.21 -1.39 3.33
CA SER A 116 16.48 -2.56 3.81
C SER A 116 14.98 -2.38 3.56
N LEU A 117 14.37 -3.38 2.92
CA LEU A 117 12.93 -3.48 2.75
C LEU A 117 12.54 -4.94 3.00
N VAL A 118 11.58 -5.15 3.90
CA VAL A 118 11.00 -6.47 4.15
C VAL A 118 9.51 -6.47 3.87
N TYR A 119 9.04 -7.55 3.29
CA TYR A 119 7.63 -7.89 3.19
C TYR A 119 7.32 -8.94 4.23
N VAL A 120 6.34 -8.63 5.08
CA VAL A 120 5.82 -9.52 6.10
C VAL A 120 4.43 -9.97 5.67
N SER A 121 4.25 -11.28 5.64
CA SER A 121 2.93 -11.91 5.45
C SER A 121 2.64 -12.88 6.57
N LYS A 122 1.36 -13.15 6.80
CA LYS A 122 0.93 -14.27 7.65
C LYS A 122 0.53 -15.46 6.78
N ASP A 123 1.03 -16.63 7.15
CA ASP A 123 0.57 -17.91 6.64
C ASP A 123 0.10 -18.77 7.82
N GLU A 124 -1.19 -19.09 7.84
CA GLU A 124 -1.89 -19.72 8.97
C GLU A 124 -1.66 -19.02 10.32
N ARG A 125 -0.65 -19.46 11.08
CA ARG A 125 -0.27 -18.96 12.42
C ARG A 125 1.20 -18.53 12.51
N ARG A 126 1.88 -18.38 11.37
CA ARG A 126 3.31 -18.02 11.31
C ARG A 126 3.51 -16.76 10.49
N LEU A 127 4.39 -15.89 10.98
CA LEU A 127 4.91 -14.80 10.17
C LEU A 127 5.92 -15.35 9.17
N ARG A 128 5.79 -14.90 7.93
CA ARG A 128 6.80 -15.04 6.88
C ARG A 128 7.40 -13.67 6.64
N VAL A 129 8.71 -13.53 6.86
CA VAL A 129 9.47 -12.30 6.65
C VAL A 129 10.42 -12.51 5.47
N ASN A 130 10.17 -11.80 4.38
CA ASN A 130 10.95 -11.90 3.16
C ASN A 130 11.68 -10.57 2.90
N ASP A 131 12.98 -10.63 2.64
CA ASP A 131 13.70 -9.47 2.10
C ASP A 131 13.23 -9.22 0.67
N VAL A 132 12.97 -7.96 0.33
CA VAL A 132 12.48 -7.57 -0.99
C VAL A 132 13.65 -7.19 -1.87
N GLY A 133 13.80 -7.90 -3.00
CA GLY A 133 14.80 -7.60 -4.01
C GLY A 133 14.53 -6.27 -4.72
N HIS A 134 15.54 -5.72 -5.40
CA HIS A 134 15.34 -4.54 -6.23
C HIS A 134 14.48 -4.86 -7.45
N GLY A 135 13.62 -3.92 -7.84
CA GLY A 135 12.76 -4.07 -9.01
C GLY A 135 11.34 -3.57 -8.77
N VAL A 136 10.45 -3.98 -9.66
CA VAL A 136 9.02 -3.70 -9.56
C VAL A 136 8.30 -4.91 -8.97
N HIS A 137 7.43 -4.66 -8.02
CA HIS A 137 6.70 -5.68 -7.27
C HIS A 137 5.22 -5.29 -7.11
N THR A 138 4.38 -6.29 -6.84
CA THR A 138 2.97 -6.09 -6.53
C THR A 138 2.57 -6.74 -5.21
N ILE A 139 1.55 -6.17 -4.56
CA ILE A 139 0.89 -6.76 -3.39
C ILE A 139 -0.62 -6.65 -3.61
N SER A 140 -1.33 -7.75 -3.41
CA SER A 140 -2.79 -7.75 -3.39
C SER A 140 -3.32 -8.77 -2.39
N ALA A 141 -4.64 -8.96 -2.34
CA ALA A 141 -5.25 -10.00 -1.51
C ALA A 141 -4.71 -11.41 -1.79
N TYR A 142 -4.09 -11.63 -2.96
CA TYR A 142 -3.46 -12.91 -3.32
C TYR A 142 -2.00 -13.04 -2.87
N GLY A 143 -1.42 -11.97 -2.31
CA GLY A 143 -0.06 -11.96 -1.76
C GLY A 143 0.92 -11.09 -2.54
N PHE A 144 2.19 -11.26 -2.21
CA PHE A 144 3.33 -10.58 -2.83
C PHE A 144 3.70 -11.24 -4.16
N ASP A 145 3.81 -10.44 -5.23
CA ASP A 145 4.12 -10.88 -6.60
C ASP A 145 3.28 -12.09 -7.05
N ALA A 146 2.00 -12.10 -6.67
CA ALA A 146 1.08 -13.16 -7.07
C ALA A 146 0.91 -13.19 -8.61
N CYS A 147 1.04 -14.38 -9.21
CA CYS A 147 0.89 -14.59 -10.65
C CYS A 147 -0.58 -14.58 -11.11
N ILE A 148 -1.26 -13.46 -10.88
CA ILE A 148 -2.62 -13.22 -11.35
C ILE A 148 -2.63 -12.12 -12.40
N LEU A 149 -3.41 -12.33 -13.46
CA LEU A 149 -3.43 -11.47 -14.65
C LEU A 149 -3.57 -9.97 -14.31
N ARG A 150 -4.40 -9.62 -13.33
CA ARG A 150 -4.62 -8.24 -12.90
C ARG A 150 -3.33 -7.61 -12.33
N ASP A 151 -2.65 -8.31 -11.43
CA ASP A 151 -1.47 -7.80 -10.75
C ASP A 151 -0.31 -7.70 -11.75
N ASP A 152 -0.15 -8.70 -12.63
CA ASP A 152 0.81 -8.66 -13.73
C ASP A 152 0.56 -7.47 -14.68
N MET A 153 -0.70 -7.21 -15.03
CA MET A 153 -1.06 -6.04 -15.84
C MET A 153 -0.73 -4.72 -15.14
N LEU A 154 -1.00 -4.62 -13.83
CA LEU A 154 -0.62 -3.43 -13.06
C LEU A 154 0.90 -3.27 -13.00
N LYS A 155 1.63 -4.37 -12.76
CA LYS A 155 3.10 -4.42 -12.72
C LYS A 155 3.71 -3.93 -14.03
N VAL A 156 3.26 -4.46 -15.17
CA VAL A 156 3.73 -4.06 -16.50
C VAL A 156 3.44 -2.59 -16.76
N LYS A 157 2.20 -2.13 -16.52
CA LYS A 157 1.85 -0.72 -16.73
C LYS A 157 2.62 0.23 -15.84
N PHE A 158 2.76 -0.12 -14.56
CA PHE A 158 3.54 0.68 -13.63
C PHE A 158 5.00 0.76 -14.06
N ASN A 159 5.59 -0.36 -14.44
CA ASN A 159 6.94 -0.39 -14.99
C ASN A 159 7.06 0.46 -16.26
N GLU A 160 6.09 0.42 -17.17
CA GLU A 160 6.08 1.29 -18.35
C GLU A 160 6.00 2.78 -17.99
N MET A 161 5.18 3.16 -17.01
CA MET A 161 5.04 4.56 -16.59
C MET A 161 6.32 5.11 -15.96
N ILE A 162 7.13 4.28 -15.29
CA ILE A 162 8.37 4.72 -14.64
C ILE A 162 9.61 4.52 -15.53
N ALA A 163 9.68 3.45 -16.32
CA ALA A 163 10.86 3.08 -17.13
C ALA A 163 10.98 3.90 -18.42
N ARG A 164 9.90 4.49 -18.93
CA ARG A 164 9.93 5.36 -20.13
C ARG A 164 10.69 6.66 -19.93
N HIS A 165 11.11 6.96 -18.70
CA HIS A 165 11.74 8.23 -18.36
C HIS A 165 13.11 8.01 -17.73
N ALA A 166 14.11 8.78 -18.16
CA ALA A 166 15.44 8.79 -17.55
C ALA A 166 15.43 9.24 -16.08
N LYS A 167 14.37 9.93 -15.67
CA LYS A 167 14.09 10.34 -14.29
C LYS A 167 12.63 10.05 -13.99
N LEU A 168 12.34 9.61 -12.76
CA LEU A 168 10.97 9.37 -12.32
C LEU A 168 10.09 10.60 -12.60
N PRO A 169 8.95 10.43 -13.31
CA PRO A 169 7.98 11.50 -13.50
C PRO A 169 7.45 12.03 -12.17
N PRO A 170 6.86 13.25 -12.14
CA PRO A 170 6.11 13.68 -10.98
C PRO A 170 5.05 12.64 -10.60
N ILE A 171 4.95 12.30 -9.31
CA ILE A 171 4.04 11.25 -8.83
C ILE A 171 2.59 11.50 -9.24
N LYS A 172 2.18 12.78 -9.31
CA LYS A 172 0.90 13.22 -9.87
C LYS A 172 0.66 12.66 -11.28
N ASN A 173 1.63 12.79 -12.17
CA ASN A 173 1.48 12.35 -13.56
C ASN A 173 1.32 10.83 -13.63
N ILE A 174 2.04 10.08 -12.79
CA ILE A 174 1.94 8.62 -12.72
C ILE A 174 0.53 8.21 -12.26
N VAL A 175 0.01 8.87 -11.23
CA VAL A 175 -1.36 8.64 -10.72
C VAL A 175 -2.41 8.99 -11.78
N GLU A 176 -2.32 10.17 -12.39
CA GLU A 176 -3.28 10.60 -13.42
C GLU A 176 -3.22 9.73 -14.68
N ASP A 177 -2.03 9.29 -15.12
CA ASP A 177 -1.89 8.37 -16.24
C ASP A 177 -2.53 7.01 -15.96
N LEU A 178 -2.37 6.48 -14.74
CA LEU A 178 -2.99 5.22 -14.33
C LEU A 178 -4.51 5.32 -14.36
N MET A 179 -5.06 6.45 -13.90
CA MET A 179 -6.50 6.71 -13.91
C MET A 179 -7.07 6.86 -15.33
N MET A 180 -6.32 7.50 -16.24
CA MET A 180 -6.75 7.80 -17.61
C MET A 180 -6.64 6.60 -18.56
N LYS A 181 -5.65 5.70 -18.37
CA LYS A 181 -5.27 4.69 -19.37
C LYS A 181 -5.70 3.25 -19.08
N SER A 182 -6.51 2.98 -18.07
CA SER A 182 -7.36 1.78 -18.03
C SER A 182 -8.30 1.78 -16.83
N PRO A 183 -9.57 1.41 -17.00
CA PRO A 183 -10.41 1.19 -15.87
C PRO A 183 -10.13 -0.23 -15.37
N PHE A 184 -9.57 -0.38 -14.18
CA PHE A 184 -9.60 -1.70 -13.54
C PHE A 184 -10.98 -1.89 -12.94
N PHE A 185 -11.95 -2.10 -13.85
CA PHE A 185 -13.17 -2.76 -13.50
C PHE A 185 -12.81 -4.23 -13.19
N ILE A 186 -13.04 -4.68 -11.97
CA ILE A 186 -12.89 -6.10 -11.60
C ILE A 186 -14.28 -6.70 -11.65
N ASP A 187 -14.57 -7.46 -12.70
CA ASP A 187 -15.72 -8.36 -12.70
C ASP A 187 -15.43 -9.51 -11.73
N SER A 188 -16.26 -9.64 -10.71
CA SER A 188 -16.19 -10.66 -9.66
C SER A 188 -17.54 -11.31 -9.50
N VAL A 189 -17.59 -12.34 -8.69
CA VAL A 189 -18.83 -12.88 -8.13
C VAL A 189 -18.85 -12.54 -6.64
N ASP A 190 -19.98 -12.07 -6.11
CA ASP A 190 -20.17 -11.88 -4.67
C ASP A 190 -20.45 -13.21 -3.96
N ASP A 191 -20.57 -13.16 -2.63
CA ASP A 191 -20.78 -14.35 -1.80
C ASP A 191 -22.15 -15.03 -2.08
N ALA A 192 -23.06 -14.36 -2.82
CA ALA A 192 -24.35 -14.87 -3.25
C ALA A 192 -24.35 -15.41 -4.71
N GLY A 193 -23.20 -15.45 -5.37
CA GLY A 193 -23.11 -15.95 -6.74
C GLY A 193 -23.47 -14.93 -7.83
N LYS A 194 -23.68 -13.65 -7.47
CA LYS A 194 -24.04 -12.59 -8.42
C LYS A 194 -22.77 -11.93 -8.98
N LYS A 195 -22.77 -11.65 -10.28
CA LYS A 195 -21.71 -10.86 -10.90
C LYS A 195 -21.72 -9.43 -10.35
N VAL A 196 -20.62 -9.00 -9.77
CA VAL A 196 -20.39 -7.65 -9.26
C VAL A 196 -19.17 -7.07 -9.96
N ARG A 197 -19.31 -5.85 -10.48
CA ARG A 197 -18.22 -5.08 -11.08
C ARG A 197 -17.70 -4.10 -10.04
N TYR A 198 -16.44 -4.26 -9.64
CA TYR A 198 -15.73 -3.29 -8.82
C TYR A 198 -15.02 -2.31 -9.74
N ARG A 199 -14.84 -1.05 -9.36
CA ARG A 199 -14.04 -0.06 -10.09
C ARG A 199 -12.97 0.53 -9.18
N THR A 200 -11.91 1.08 -9.74
CA THR A 200 -10.99 1.91 -8.96
C THR A 200 -11.75 3.12 -8.44
N VAL A 201 -11.74 3.32 -7.13
CA VAL A 201 -12.39 4.46 -6.44
C VAL A 201 -11.39 5.41 -5.81
N ARG A 202 -10.13 4.98 -5.63
CA ARG A 202 -9.03 5.79 -5.14
C ARG A 202 -7.71 5.30 -5.72
N THR A 203 -6.82 6.23 -6.02
CA THR A 203 -5.42 5.99 -6.35
C THR A 203 -4.54 6.90 -5.51
N LEU A 204 -3.58 6.30 -4.79
CA LEU A 204 -2.58 7.02 -4.00
C LEU A 204 -1.18 6.71 -4.56
N GLY A 205 -0.37 7.74 -4.79
CA GLY A 205 1.01 7.60 -5.23
C GLY A 205 1.98 8.23 -4.25
N MET A 206 3.16 7.60 -4.12
CA MET A 206 4.23 8.00 -3.22
C MET A 206 5.60 7.92 -3.91
N ASP A 207 6.49 8.89 -3.65
CA ASP A 207 7.91 8.90 -4.04
C ASP A 207 8.79 9.31 -2.86
N ILE A 208 9.52 8.34 -2.30
CA ILE A 208 10.36 8.48 -1.11
C ILE A 208 11.82 8.16 -1.49
N LYS A 209 12.77 8.96 -1.01
CA LYS A 209 14.21 8.81 -1.31
C LYS A 209 15.07 9.10 -0.08
N ALA A 210 16.17 8.37 0.11
CA ALA A 210 17.07 8.52 1.27
C ALA A 210 17.55 9.97 1.47
N ASN A 211 17.93 10.63 0.38
CA ASN A 211 18.50 11.98 0.41
C ASN A 211 17.44 13.10 0.32
N ARG A 212 16.17 12.80 0.64
CA ARG A 212 15.09 13.79 0.62
C ARG A 212 14.43 13.85 2.01
N PRO A 213 14.33 15.05 2.62
CA PRO A 213 13.77 15.19 3.97
C PRO A 213 12.29 14.76 4.03
N GLN A 214 11.54 14.96 2.96
CA GLN A 214 10.12 14.65 2.89
C GLN A 214 9.80 13.78 1.66
N GLY A 215 8.96 12.76 1.85
CA GLY A 215 8.35 12.04 0.73
C GLY A 215 7.43 12.95 -0.08
N ARG A 216 7.13 12.56 -1.32
CA ARG A 216 6.11 13.21 -2.15
C ARG A 216 4.89 12.31 -2.27
N PHE A 217 3.71 12.89 -2.16
CA PHE A 217 2.45 12.17 -2.12
C PHE A 217 1.45 12.84 -3.06
N TYR A 218 0.60 12.03 -3.69
CA TYR A 218 -0.52 12.53 -4.48
C TYR A 218 -1.65 11.50 -4.44
N GLU A 219 -2.86 11.97 -4.17
CA GLU A 219 -4.04 11.12 -4.06
C GLU A 219 -5.16 11.68 -4.94
N ARG A 220 -5.92 10.77 -5.55
CA ARG A 220 -7.19 11.05 -6.20
C ARG A 220 -8.21 10.03 -5.75
N HIS A 221 -9.45 10.46 -5.52
CA HIS A 221 -10.56 9.58 -5.19
C HIS A 221 -11.85 10.05 -5.86
N LEU A 222 -12.81 9.13 -6.00
CA LEU A 222 -14.15 9.43 -6.48
C LEU A 222 -14.99 10.02 -5.34
N ASN A 223 -15.63 11.17 -5.59
CA ASN A 223 -16.66 11.71 -4.72
C ASN A 223 -18.02 10.99 -4.95
N ASP A 224 -19.03 11.36 -4.16
CA ASP A 224 -20.38 10.79 -4.26
C ASP A 224 -21.06 11.04 -5.63
N ASN A 225 -20.62 12.07 -6.37
CA ASN A 225 -21.10 12.37 -7.72
C ASN A 225 -20.39 11.53 -8.80
N GLY A 226 -19.43 10.68 -8.42
CA GLY A 226 -18.62 9.90 -9.35
C GLY A 226 -17.55 10.71 -10.07
N GLU A 227 -17.18 11.88 -9.55
CA GLU A 227 -16.12 12.75 -10.08
C GLU A 227 -14.81 12.53 -9.32
N TRP A 228 -13.69 12.58 -10.02
CA TRP A 228 -12.37 12.47 -9.40
C TRP A 228 -11.94 13.80 -8.75
N VAL A 229 -11.74 13.78 -7.45
CA VAL A 229 -11.27 14.91 -6.63
C VAL A 229 -9.94 14.57 -5.94
N GLY A 230 -9.25 15.59 -5.41
CA GLY A 230 -7.91 15.46 -4.81
C GLY A 230 -6.81 16.21 -5.55
#